data_AF-A0A959HGU4-F1
#
_entry.id   AF-A0A959HGU4-F1
#
_cell.length_a   1.000
_cell.length_b   1.000
_cell.length_c   1.000
_cell.angle_alpha   90.00
_cell.angle_beta   90.00
_cell.angle_gamma   90.00
#
_symmetry.space_group_name_H-M   'P 1'
#
loop_
_entity.id
_entity.type
_entity.pdbx_description
1 polymer ?
#
loop_
_entity_poly.entity_id
_entity_poly.type
_entity_poly.pdbx_seq_one_letter_code
_entity_poly.pdbx_strand_id
1 'polypeptide(L)'
;MIGGAVEPSTQLQWESVDSPTLAGYKAYWRDTTAPQWQYSRFVGKSTEYTLENIIIDNYLFGVAAVSKDGNESVVAYPTSLIPRRRN
;
A
#
# COMPACT_ATOMS: atom_id res chain seq x y z
N MET A 1 0.71 2.92 7.28
CA MET A 1 1.66 4.04 7.28
C MET A 1 2.18 4.29 5.88
N ILE A 2 2.49 5.54 5.54
CA ILE A 2 3.06 5.94 4.24
C ILE A 2 4.23 6.92 4.42
N GLY A 3 5.28 6.84 3.60
CA GLY A 3 6.41 7.76 3.65
C GLY A 3 7.17 7.84 2.33
N GLY A 4 7.84 8.96 2.09
CA GLY A 4 8.74 9.18 0.96
C GLY A 4 9.94 10.00 1.46
N ALA A 5 11.07 9.36 1.66
CA ALA A 5 12.26 10.01 2.20
C ALA A 5 13.08 10.61 1.06
N VAL A 6 12.72 11.82 0.60
CA VAL A 6 13.53 12.65 -0.32
C VAL A 6 13.86 12.02 -1.70
N GLU A 7 13.33 10.83 -1.98
CA GLU A 7 13.44 10.09 -3.23
C GLU A 7 12.06 10.08 -3.94
N PRO A 8 12.02 9.96 -5.28
CA PRO A 8 10.77 9.89 -6.05
C PRO A 8 10.04 8.54 -5.89
N SER A 9 10.07 7.94 -4.69
CA SER A 9 9.47 6.65 -4.38
C SER A 9 8.53 6.78 -3.18
N THR A 10 7.45 6.00 -3.20
CA THR A 10 6.49 5.93 -2.10
C THR A 10 6.64 4.60 -1.37
N GLN A 11 6.92 4.66 -0.08
CA GLN A 11 6.96 3.51 0.80
C GLN A 11 5.62 3.36 1.53
N LEU A 12 5.04 2.16 1.43
CA LEU A 12 3.83 1.75 2.14
C LEU A 12 4.19 0.71 3.20
N GLN A 13 3.57 0.82 4.37
CA GLN A 13 3.69 -0.16 5.44
C GLN A 13 2.33 -0.37 6.12
N TRP A 14 1.99 -1.61 6.49
CA TRP A 14 0.72 -1.94 7.14
C TRP A 14 0.89 -3.05 8.17
N GLU A 15 -0.12 -3.25 8.99
CA GLU A 15 -0.15 -4.35 9.95
C GLU A 15 -0.54 -5.64 9.25
N SER A 16 0.09 -6.77 9.62
CA SER A 16 -0.31 -8.06 9.08
C SER A 16 -1.65 -8.50 9.65
N VAL A 17 -2.46 -9.13 8.82
CA VAL A 17 -3.68 -9.83 9.25
C VAL A 17 -3.34 -11.27 9.59
N ASP A 18 -3.74 -11.72 10.78
CA ASP A 18 -3.65 -13.14 11.14
C ASP A 18 -4.84 -13.90 10.54
N SER A 19 -4.57 -14.64 9.46
CA SER A 19 -5.58 -15.46 8.80
C SER A 19 -4.94 -16.66 8.10
N PRO A 20 -5.44 -17.89 8.34
CA PRO A 20 -4.90 -19.09 7.70
C PRO A 20 -5.12 -19.10 6.17
N THR A 21 -6.08 -18.30 5.70
CA THR A 21 -6.42 -18.16 4.29
C THR A 21 -5.68 -17.01 3.60
N LEU A 22 -4.79 -16.28 4.28
CA LEU A 22 -4.05 -15.17 3.68
C LEU A 22 -3.09 -15.65 2.58
N ALA A 23 -3.31 -15.20 1.35
CA ALA A 23 -2.38 -15.35 0.24
C ALA A 23 -1.34 -14.23 0.23
N GLY A 24 -1.76 -12.99 0.53
CA GLY A 24 -0.89 -11.82 0.57
C GLY A 24 -1.67 -10.52 0.52
N TYR A 25 -1.03 -9.47 0.04
CA TYR A 25 -1.60 -8.13 -0.06
C TYR A 25 -1.51 -7.59 -1.49
N LYS A 26 -2.41 -6.67 -1.80
CA LYS A 26 -2.40 -5.90 -3.04
C LYS A 26 -2.35 -4.42 -2.71
N ALA A 27 -1.33 -3.73 -3.21
CA ALA A 27 -1.21 -2.28 -3.13
C ALA A 27 -1.98 -1.65 -4.27
N TYR A 28 -2.68 -0.56 -3.99
CA TYR A 28 -3.48 0.22 -4.93
C TYR A 28 -3.01 1.67 -4.94
N TRP A 29 -3.05 2.31 -6.10
CA TRP A 29 -2.88 3.75 -6.19
C TRP A 29 -3.72 4.36 -7.32
N ARG A 30 -4.06 5.64 -7.18
CA ARG A 30 -4.82 6.43 -8.17
C ARG A 30 -4.42 7.89 -8.11
N ASP A 31 -4.58 8.59 -9.21
CA ASP A 31 -4.45 10.04 -9.28
C ASP A 31 -5.42 10.69 -8.28
N THR A 32 -5.04 11.82 -7.72
CA THR A 32 -5.87 12.57 -6.75
C THR A 32 -7.22 13.01 -7.33
N THR A 33 -7.34 13.11 -8.65
CA THR A 33 -8.54 13.49 -9.39
C THR A 33 -9.36 12.32 -9.92
N ALA A 34 -8.82 11.09 -9.91
CA ALA A 34 -9.50 9.93 -10.46
C ALA A 34 -10.55 9.38 -9.49
N PRO A 35 -11.79 9.08 -9.90
CA PRO A 35 -12.83 8.59 -8.99
C PRO A 35 -12.67 7.12 -8.58
N GLN A 36 -11.82 6.36 -9.26
CA GLN A 36 -11.63 4.91 -9.09
C GLN A 36 -10.14 4.58 -8.92
N TRP A 37 -9.84 3.42 -8.33
CA TRP A 37 -8.48 2.88 -8.33
C TRP A 37 -8.02 2.61 -9.78
N GLN A 38 -6.86 3.15 -10.16
CA GLN A 38 -6.36 3.02 -11.53
C GLN A 38 -5.29 1.94 -11.63
N TYR A 39 -4.49 1.77 -10.57
CA TYR A 39 -3.35 0.88 -10.57
C TYR A 39 -3.37 -0.04 -9.37
N SER A 40 -2.84 -1.24 -9.55
CA SER A 40 -2.65 -2.19 -8.46
C SER A 40 -1.44 -3.10 -8.67
N ARG A 41 -0.90 -3.63 -7.57
CA ARG A 41 0.19 -4.60 -7.60
C ARG A 41 0.05 -5.59 -6.45
N PHE A 42 0.12 -6.88 -6.77
CA PHE A 42 0.23 -7.91 -5.74
C PHE A 42 1.67 -7.93 -5.18
N VAL A 43 1.79 -7.84 -3.86
CA VAL A 43 3.08 -7.67 -3.15
C VAL A 43 3.43 -8.86 -2.25
N GLY A 44 2.69 -9.96 -2.38
CA GLY A 44 2.88 -11.16 -1.55
C GLY A 44 2.54 -10.90 -0.09
N LYS A 45 3.23 -11.59 0.83
CA LYS A 45 2.97 -11.51 2.28
C LYS A 45 3.77 -10.44 3.01
N SER A 46 4.57 -9.66 2.29
CA SER A 46 5.28 -8.53 2.89
C SER A 46 4.28 -7.53 3.46
N THR A 47 4.63 -6.91 4.58
CA THR A 47 3.87 -5.81 5.20
C THR A 47 4.43 -4.44 4.85
N GLU A 48 5.47 -4.40 4.03
CA GLU A 48 6.06 -3.20 3.47
C GLU A 48 6.29 -3.34 1.97
N TYR A 49 6.15 -2.23 1.26
CA TYR A 49 6.40 -2.19 -0.17
C TYR A 49 6.79 -0.80 -0.66
N THR A 50 7.78 -0.72 -1.54
CA THR A 50 8.20 0.53 -2.19
C THR A 50 7.68 0.59 -3.63
N LEU A 51 6.92 1.63 -3.93
CA LEU A 51 6.51 1.98 -5.27
C LEU A 51 7.56 2.93 -5.88
N GLU A 52 8.48 2.35 -6.64
CA GLU A 52 9.54 3.09 -7.33
C GLU A 52 8.96 4.06 -8.36
N ASN A 53 9.52 5.27 -8.40
CA ASN A 53 9.12 6.35 -9.32
C ASN A 53 7.66 6.82 -9.18
N ILE A 54 7.01 6.49 -8.06
CA ILE A 54 5.68 6.98 -7.72
C ILE A 54 5.80 8.03 -6.62
N ILE A 55 5.54 9.28 -6.97
CA ILE A 55 5.63 10.43 -6.07
C ILE A 55 4.35 10.50 -5.22
N ILE A 56 4.51 10.52 -3.89
CA ILE A 56 3.41 10.48 -2.93
C ILE A 56 2.37 11.60 -3.12
N ASP A 57 2.79 12.81 -3.51
CA ASP A 57 1.89 13.97 -3.62
C ASP A 57 0.90 13.88 -4.79
N ASN A 58 1.19 13.03 -5.78
CA ASN A 58 0.38 12.92 -6.99
C ASN A 58 -0.71 11.84 -6.88
N TYR A 59 -0.61 10.96 -5.88
CA TYR A 59 -1.44 9.77 -5.79
C TYR A 59 -2.07 9.58 -4.42
N LEU A 60 -3.22 8.92 -4.43
CA LEU A 60 -3.80 8.31 -3.25
C LEU A 60 -3.44 6.83 -3.26
N PHE A 61 -3.25 6.25 -2.07
CA PHE A 61 -2.77 4.88 -1.91
C PHE A 61 -3.71 4.07 -1.01
N GLY A 62 -3.69 2.75 -1.19
CA GLY A 62 -4.40 1.82 -0.31
C GLY A 62 -3.85 0.41 -0.41
N VAL A 63 -4.23 -0.43 0.55
CA VAL A 63 -3.82 -1.85 0.60
C VAL A 63 -5.03 -2.71 0.90
N ALA A 64 -5.16 -3.84 0.20
CA ALA A 64 -6.15 -4.88 0.50
C ALA A 64 -5.45 -6.22 0.81
N ALA A 65 -6.03 -6.99 1.72
CA ALA A 65 -5.65 -8.38 1.94
C ALA A 65 -6.31 -9.26 0.88
N VAL A 66 -5.59 -10.28 0.42
CA VAL A 66 -6.05 -11.24 -0.60
C VAL A 66 -6.04 -12.63 -0.01
N SER A 67 -7.16 -13.36 -0.10
CA SER A 67 -7.26 -14.75 0.33
C SER A 67 -6.70 -15.72 -0.72
N LYS A 68 -6.41 -16.95 -0.31
CA LYS A 68 -5.99 -18.05 -1.22
C LYS A 68 -7.02 -18.35 -2.31
N ASP A 69 -8.28 -18.03 -2.08
CA ASP A 69 -9.38 -18.19 -3.04
C ASP A 69 -9.54 -16.98 -3.96
N GLY A 70 -8.69 -15.94 -3.82
CA GLY A 70 -8.69 -14.74 -4.64
C GLY A 70 -9.62 -13.62 -4.17
N ASN A 71 -10.28 -13.77 -3.02
CA ASN A 71 -11.14 -12.73 -2.46
C ASN A 71 -10.31 -11.60 -1.87
N GLU A 72 -10.72 -10.35 -2.10
CA GLU A 72 -10.06 -9.16 -1.57
C GLU A 72 -10.87 -8.52 -0.44
N SER A 73 -10.17 -8.02 0.58
CA SER A 73 -10.79 -7.17 1.59
C SER A 73 -11.17 -5.81 1.01
N VAL A 74 -11.90 -5.01 1.80
CA VAL A 74 -11.99 -3.57 1.55
C VAL A 74 -10.58 -2.97 1.55
N VAL A 75 -10.35 -2.00 0.67
CA VAL A 75 -9.07 -1.27 0.59
C VAL A 75 -8.93 -0.36 1.81
N ALA A 76 -7.87 -0.55 2.58
CA ALA A 76 -7.50 0.30 3.70
C ALA A 76 -6.61 1.45 3.22
N TYR A 77 -6.93 2.66 3.67
CA TYR A 77 -6.15 3.87 3.38
C TYR A 77 -5.04 4.06 4.42
N PRO A 78 -3.91 4.70 4.06
CA PRO A 78 -2.88 5.07 5.02
C PRO A 78 -3.41 6.11 6.02
N THR A 79 -3.28 5.82 7.31
CA THR A 79 -3.79 6.66 8.41
C THR A 79 -2.68 7.43 9.13
N SER A 80 -1.42 7.18 8.81
CA SER A 80 -0.26 7.76 9.51
C SER A 80 0.96 7.79 8.60
N LEU A 81 1.90 8.70 8.89
CA LEU A 81 3.20 8.75 8.22
C LEU A 81 4.15 7.72 8.81
N ILE A 82 5.04 7.16 8.00
CA ILE A 82 6.16 6.34 8.49
C ILE A 82 7.08 7.25 9.33
N PRO A 83 7.34 6.94 10.61
CA PRO A 83 8.18 7.78 11.45
C PRO A 83 9.57 7.96 10.84
N ARG A 84 10.04 9.22 10.69
CA ARG A 84 11.44 9.47 10.35
C ARG A 84 12.30 9.02 11.53
N ARG A 85 13.17 8.02 11.35
CA ARG A 85 14.19 7.70 12.35
C ARG A 85 15.06 8.93 12.54
N ARG A 86 14.95 9.59 13.70
CA ARG A 86 15.93 10.56 14.18
C ARG A 86 17.19 9.77 14.58
N ASN A 87 18.27 9.94 13.83
CA ASN A 87 19.61 9.67 14.34
C ASN A 87 20.01 10.75 15.34
#